data_AF-A0A7S4JRB3-F1
#
_entry.id   AF-A0A7S4JRB3-F1
#
_cell.length_a   1.000
_cell.length_b   1.000
_cell.length_c   1.000
_cell.angle_alpha   90.00
_cell.angle_beta   90.00
_cell.angle_gamma   90.00
#
_symmetry.space_group_name_H-M   'P 1'
#
loop_
_entity.id
_entity.type
_entity.pdbx_description
1 polymer ?
#
loop_
_entity_poly.entity_id
_entity_poly.type
_entity_poly.pdbx_seq_one_letter_code
_entity_poly.pdbx_strand_id
1 'polypeptide(L)'
;EDVALVSLKSEAQKRVMEMFSSSSDDDAEERALPKIKTVAQDIQEFFWAEVHVFIIIILLAIIIGWYEGWTYLESIYYCIITTTTVGYGDFSPETQGMRIYAIFFLPISVVVVCNLLGRIAGIYMERQARNAEEKFMEQELTLKDIEIMDVDSGGSVSML
;
A
#
# COMPACT_ATOMS: atom_id res chain seq x y z
N GLU A 1 -36.04 22.69 -46.06
CA GLU A 1 -35.49 21.35 -45.74
C GLU A 1 -34.19 21.39 -44.94
N ASP A 2 -33.29 22.37 -45.13
CA ASP A 2 -31.97 22.38 -44.43
C ASP A 2 -32.01 22.52 -42.90
N VAL A 3 -32.97 23.26 -42.33
CA VAL A 3 -33.01 23.53 -40.87
C VAL A 3 -33.27 22.26 -40.05
N ALA A 4 -34.06 21.33 -40.58
CA ALA A 4 -34.35 20.05 -39.91
C ALA A 4 -33.15 19.08 -39.97
N LEU A 5 -32.37 19.12 -41.04
CA LEU A 5 -31.16 18.31 -41.18
C LEU A 5 -30.04 18.81 -40.25
N VAL A 6 -29.93 20.12 -40.04
CA VAL A 6 -28.94 20.70 -39.12
C VAL A 6 -29.26 20.35 -37.66
N SER A 7 -30.54 20.39 -37.24
CA SER A 7 -30.90 20.01 -35.86
C SER A 7 -30.73 18.51 -35.60
N LEU A 8 -31.05 17.67 -36.59
CA LEU A 8 -30.84 16.22 -36.49
C LEU A 8 -29.36 15.86 -36.35
N LYS A 9 -28.48 16.57 -37.06
CA LYS A 9 -27.04 16.33 -36.99
C LYS A 9 -26.45 16.78 -35.65
N SER A 10 -26.93 17.89 -35.08
CA SER A 10 -26.47 18.37 -33.78
C SER A 10 -26.97 17.49 -32.63
N GLU A 11 -28.21 17.02 -32.68
CA GLU A 11 -28.74 16.05 -31.72
C GLU A 11 -28.04 14.69 -31.81
N ALA A 12 -27.75 14.21 -33.02
CA ALA A 12 -26.98 13.00 -33.22
C ALA A 12 -25.55 13.16 -32.67
N GLN A 13 -24.87 14.27 -32.94
CA GLN A 13 -23.53 14.52 -32.37
C GLN A 13 -23.57 14.63 -30.85
N LYS A 14 -24.57 15.30 -30.29
CA LYS A 14 -24.71 15.44 -28.84
C LYS A 14 -24.92 14.08 -28.17
N ARG A 15 -25.77 13.22 -28.73
CA ARG A 15 -26.00 11.86 -28.22
C ARG A 15 -24.78 10.97 -28.36
N VAL A 16 -24.03 11.08 -29.46
CA VAL A 16 -22.76 10.34 -29.63
C VAL A 16 -21.72 10.81 -28.62
N MET A 17 -21.65 12.12 -28.36
CA MET A 17 -20.75 12.69 -27.35
C MET A 17 -21.12 12.25 -25.93
N GLU A 18 -22.42 12.28 -25.57
CA GLU A 18 -22.93 11.79 -24.28
C GLU A 18 -22.69 10.29 -24.10
N MET A 19 -22.84 9.50 -25.18
CA MET A 19 -22.57 8.06 -25.16
C MET A 19 -21.08 7.76 -24.97
N PHE A 20 -20.20 8.56 -25.58
CA PHE A 20 -18.75 8.44 -25.39
C PHE A 20 -18.31 8.90 -24.00
N SER A 21 -18.85 9.99 -23.47
CA SER A 21 -18.49 10.50 -22.13
C SER A 21 -19.02 9.60 -21.01
N SER A 22 -20.25 9.09 -21.13
CA SER A 22 -20.82 8.13 -20.18
C SER A 22 -20.05 6.81 -20.21
N SER A 23 -19.75 6.26 -21.40
CA SER A 23 -18.90 5.05 -21.49
C SER A 23 -17.53 5.29 -20.87
N SER A 24 -16.83 6.38 -21.19
CA SER A 24 -15.48 6.60 -20.63
C SER A 24 -15.47 6.77 -19.12
N ASP A 25 -16.45 7.48 -18.55
CA ASP A 25 -16.50 7.76 -17.11
C ASP A 25 -17.04 6.56 -16.33
N ASP A 26 -18.12 5.93 -16.81
CA ASP A 26 -18.76 4.77 -16.17
C ASP A 26 -17.87 3.52 -16.27
N ASP A 27 -17.20 3.29 -17.40
CA ASP A 27 -16.30 2.14 -17.58
C ASP A 27 -15.01 2.29 -16.76
N ALA A 28 -14.55 3.53 -16.52
CA ALA A 28 -13.39 3.82 -15.68
C ALA A 28 -13.74 3.67 -14.19
N GLU A 29 -14.91 4.16 -13.77
CA GLU A 29 -15.40 4.01 -12.40
C GLU A 29 -15.70 2.53 -12.10
N GLU A 30 -16.39 1.80 -12.99
CA GLU A 30 -16.68 0.37 -12.82
C GLU A 30 -15.45 -0.53 -12.91
N ARG A 31 -14.36 -0.10 -13.58
CA ARG A 31 -13.07 -0.81 -13.59
C ARG A 31 -12.18 -0.46 -12.39
N ALA A 32 -12.36 0.72 -11.80
CA ALA A 32 -11.67 1.15 -10.59
C ALA A 32 -12.32 0.61 -9.30
N LEU A 33 -13.65 0.57 -9.22
CA LEU A 33 -14.43 0.07 -8.08
C LEU A 33 -14.07 -1.37 -7.63
N PRO A 34 -13.91 -2.38 -8.52
CA PRO A 34 -13.54 -3.73 -8.11
C PRO A 34 -12.11 -3.75 -7.56
N LYS A 35 -11.16 -3.04 -8.21
CA LYS A 35 -9.77 -2.98 -7.74
C LYS A 35 -9.64 -2.29 -6.37
N ILE A 36 -10.36 -1.19 -6.14
CA ILE A 36 -10.34 -0.45 -4.86
C ILE A 36 -10.92 -1.31 -3.73
N LYS A 37 -12.01 -2.04 -3.99
CA LYS A 37 -12.62 -2.94 -2.99
C LYS A 37 -11.72 -4.12 -2.67
N THR A 38 -11.08 -4.75 -3.67
CA THR A 38 -10.14 -5.86 -3.43
C THR A 38 -8.91 -5.40 -2.65
N VAL A 39 -8.32 -4.25 -3.00
CA VAL A 39 -7.16 -3.69 -2.28
C VAL A 39 -7.53 -3.30 -0.84
N ALA A 40 -8.69 -2.67 -0.62
CA ALA A 40 -9.13 -2.32 0.73
C ALA A 40 -9.44 -3.57 1.58
N GLN A 41 -10.00 -4.61 0.96
CA GLN A 41 -10.33 -5.86 1.62
C GLN A 41 -9.06 -6.65 2.00
N ASP A 42 -8.06 -6.70 1.13
CA ASP A 42 -6.74 -7.27 1.45
C ASP A 42 -6.05 -6.50 2.57
N ILE A 43 -6.01 -5.16 2.48
CA ILE A 43 -5.45 -4.30 3.55
C ILE A 43 -6.15 -4.55 4.88
N GLN A 44 -7.46 -4.75 4.88
CA GLN A 44 -8.24 -5.00 6.09
C GLN A 44 -7.89 -6.35 6.74
N GLU A 45 -7.82 -7.45 5.98
CA GLU A 45 -7.41 -8.76 6.48
C GLU A 45 -6.00 -8.72 7.08
N PHE A 46 -5.08 -8.05 6.39
CA PHE A 46 -3.73 -7.85 6.87
C PHE A 46 -3.68 -6.98 8.13
N PHE A 47 -4.50 -5.93 8.22
CA PHE A 47 -4.59 -5.09 9.41
C PHE A 47 -5.04 -5.87 10.63
N TRP A 48 -6.07 -6.72 10.49
CA TRP A 48 -6.51 -7.58 11.59
C TRP A 48 -5.40 -8.54 12.01
N ALA A 49 -4.70 -9.19 11.09
CA ALA A 49 -3.59 -10.09 11.42
C ALA A 49 -2.47 -9.38 12.21
N GLU A 50 -2.04 -8.18 11.79
CA GLU A 50 -1.03 -7.41 12.51
C GLU A 50 -1.49 -7.00 13.91
N VAL A 51 -2.75 -6.57 14.05
CA VAL A 51 -3.33 -6.21 15.36
C VAL A 51 -3.33 -7.41 16.30
N HIS A 52 -3.70 -8.60 15.83
CA HIS A 52 -3.68 -9.82 16.64
C HIS A 52 -2.26 -10.16 17.10
N VAL A 53 -1.27 -10.08 16.20
CA VAL A 53 0.13 -10.33 16.56
C VAL A 53 0.64 -9.29 17.56
N PHE A 54 0.29 -8.02 17.40
CA PHE A 54 0.67 -6.96 18.33
C PHE A 54 0.08 -7.16 19.73
N ILE A 55 -1.18 -7.59 19.81
CA ILE A 55 -1.83 -7.96 21.08
C ILE A 55 -1.10 -9.12 21.74
N ILE A 56 -0.75 -10.17 20.98
CA ILE A 56 0.03 -11.30 21.49
C ILE A 56 1.37 -10.80 22.05
N ILE A 57 2.03 -9.86 21.38
CA ILE A 57 3.32 -9.34 21.84
C ILE A 57 3.18 -8.60 23.18
N ILE A 58 2.15 -7.77 23.33
CA ILE A 58 1.88 -7.06 24.58
C ILE A 58 1.58 -8.05 25.71
N LEU A 59 0.77 -9.08 25.45
CA LEU A 59 0.46 -10.11 26.45
C LEU A 59 1.71 -10.84 26.92
N LEU A 60 2.61 -11.19 25.99
CA LEU A 60 3.87 -11.86 26.32
C LEU A 60 4.81 -10.94 27.13
N ALA A 61 4.82 -9.64 26.84
CA ALA A 61 5.58 -8.67 27.64
C ALA A 61 5.01 -8.51 29.06
N ILE A 62 3.68 -8.53 29.21
CA ILE A 62 3.02 -8.54 30.54
C ILE A 62 3.39 -9.80 31.32
N ILE A 63 3.49 -10.96 30.66
CA ILE A 63 3.96 -12.20 31.30
C ILE A 63 5.40 -12.02 31.80
N ILE A 64 6.30 -11.45 30.98
CA ILE A 64 7.67 -11.16 31.41
C ILE A 64 7.68 -10.27 32.65
N GLY A 65 6.97 -9.15 32.60
CA GLY A 65 6.93 -8.23 33.72
C GLY A 65 6.32 -8.84 34.98
N TRP A 66 5.31 -9.71 34.85
CA TRP A 66 4.76 -10.42 36.00
C TRP A 66 5.77 -11.36 36.67
N TYR A 67 6.62 -12.03 35.90
CA TYR A 67 7.72 -12.87 36.43
C TYR A 67 8.84 -12.04 37.07
N GLU A 68 9.14 -10.86 36.52
CA GLU A 68 10.18 -9.96 37.01
C GLU A 68 9.67 -9.00 38.12
N GLY A 69 8.38 -9.08 38.48
CA GLY A 69 7.77 -8.23 39.51
C GLY A 69 7.47 -6.79 39.07
N TRP A 70 7.45 -6.52 37.77
CA TRP A 70 7.08 -5.24 37.19
C TRP A 70 5.57 -5.01 37.24
N THR A 71 5.19 -3.73 37.30
CA THR A 71 3.81 -3.30 37.10
C THR A 71 3.37 -3.49 35.65
N TYR A 72 2.06 -3.50 35.42
CA TYR A 72 1.49 -3.59 34.06
C TYR A 72 1.99 -2.45 33.14
N LEU A 73 2.15 -1.24 33.68
CA LEU A 73 2.64 -0.09 32.92
C LEU A 73 4.11 -0.25 32.53
N GLU A 74 4.97 -0.72 33.44
CA GLU A 74 6.39 -0.97 33.16
C GLU A 74 6.55 -2.09 32.11
N SER A 75 5.70 -3.11 32.15
CA SER A 75 5.68 -4.19 31.17
C SER A 75 5.30 -3.70 29.76
N ILE A 76 4.28 -2.86 29.66
CA ILE A 76 3.87 -2.23 28.39
C ILE A 76 4.94 -1.27 27.89
N TYR A 77 5.52 -0.48 28.80
CA TYR A 77 6.62 0.41 28.46
C TYR A 77 7.81 -0.36 27.89
N TYR A 78 8.23 -1.44 28.56
CA TYR A 78 9.26 -2.38 28.08
C TYR A 78 8.92 -2.91 26.69
N CYS A 79 7.68 -3.36 26.47
CA CYS A 79 7.20 -3.84 25.18
C CYS A 79 7.37 -2.79 24.07
N ILE A 80 6.96 -1.55 24.34
CA ILE A 80 7.01 -0.46 23.36
C ILE A 80 8.46 -0.10 23.04
N ILE A 81 9.31 0.14 24.04
CA ILE A 81 10.70 0.59 23.81
C ILE A 81 11.54 -0.46 23.08
N THR A 82 11.27 -1.74 23.33
CA THR A 82 12.01 -2.85 22.70
C THR A 82 11.52 -3.09 21.27
N THR A 83 10.21 -3.08 21.05
CA THR A 83 9.59 -3.27 19.73
C THR A 83 9.86 -2.10 18.79
N THR A 84 9.93 -0.88 19.32
CA THR A 84 10.35 0.32 18.57
C THR A 84 11.85 0.47 18.41
N THR A 85 12.65 -0.48 18.94
CA THR A 85 14.12 -0.48 18.91
C THR A 85 14.77 0.74 19.58
N VAL A 86 14.04 1.48 20.42
CA VAL A 86 14.58 2.61 21.20
C VAL A 86 15.52 2.09 22.29
N GLY A 87 15.08 1.09 23.05
CA GLY A 87 15.92 0.29 23.94
C GLY A 87 16.70 1.07 25.00
N TYR A 88 16.05 1.87 25.84
CA TYR A 88 16.73 2.62 26.92
C TYR A 88 17.48 1.73 27.92
N GLY A 89 17.01 0.49 28.13
CA GLY A 89 17.66 -0.50 29.00
C GLY A 89 17.42 -0.29 30.50
N ASP A 90 16.49 0.59 30.85
CA ASP A 90 16.00 0.83 32.22
C ASP A 90 15.19 -0.34 32.77
N PHE A 91 14.40 -1.01 31.93
CA PHE A 91 13.74 -2.27 32.24
C PHE A 91 14.31 -3.39 31.36
N SER A 92 14.83 -4.44 31.99
CA SER A 92 15.33 -5.63 31.30
C SER A 92 15.18 -6.87 32.19
N PRO A 93 14.81 -8.04 31.62
CA PRO A 93 14.63 -9.24 32.43
C PRO A 93 15.94 -9.61 33.13
N GLU A 94 15.89 -9.80 34.45
CA GLU A 94 17.05 -10.21 35.24
C GLU A 94 17.14 -11.73 35.37
N THR A 95 15.98 -12.40 35.32
CA THR A 95 15.88 -13.84 35.47
C THR A 95 16.42 -14.57 34.25
N GLN A 96 17.27 -15.58 34.44
CA GLN A 96 17.91 -16.32 33.34
C GLN A 96 16.90 -16.92 32.36
N GLY A 97 15.76 -17.44 32.85
CA GLY A 97 14.69 -17.97 31.99
C GLY A 97 14.04 -16.89 31.12
N MET A 98 13.75 -15.73 31.69
CA MET A 98 13.11 -14.62 30.99
C MET A 98 14.07 -13.93 30.01
N ARG A 99 15.37 -13.93 30.29
CA ARG A 99 16.41 -13.48 29.35
C ARG A 99 16.47 -14.35 28.10
N ILE A 100 16.48 -15.67 28.25
CA ILE A 100 16.47 -16.60 27.11
C ILE A 100 15.18 -16.39 26.30
N TYR A 101 14.05 -16.28 27.00
CA TYR A 101 12.77 -15.98 26.35
C TYR A 101 12.82 -14.68 25.53
N ALA A 102 13.32 -13.59 26.12
CA ALA A 102 13.46 -12.30 25.45
C ALA A 102 14.38 -12.37 24.22
N ILE A 103 15.47 -13.13 24.26
CA ILE A 103 16.39 -13.27 23.11
C ILE A 103 15.69 -13.86 21.88
N PHE A 104 14.80 -14.83 22.06
CA PHE A 104 14.05 -15.40 20.93
C PHE A 104 12.89 -14.51 20.50
N PHE A 105 12.26 -13.84 21.46
CA PHE A 105 11.04 -13.09 21.23
C PHE A 105 11.27 -11.69 20.64
N LEU A 106 12.33 -11.01 21.05
CA LEU A 106 12.64 -9.64 20.60
C LEU A 106 12.90 -9.52 19.08
N PRO A 107 13.65 -10.43 18.42
CA PRO A 107 13.81 -10.37 16.97
C PRO A 107 12.47 -10.53 16.24
N ILE A 108 11.58 -11.38 16.76
CA ILE A 108 10.26 -11.62 16.19
C ILE A 108 9.41 -10.34 16.28
N SER A 109 9.43 -9.65 17.42
CA SER A 109 8.67 -8.40 17.58
C SER A 109 9.17 -7.29 16.65
N VAL A 110 10.48 -7.18 16.43
CA VAL A 110 11.06 -6.21 15.49
C VAL A 110 10.66 -6.50 14.05
N VAL A 111 10.66 -7.78 13.63
CA VAL A 111 10.23 -8.17 12.27
C VAL A 111 8.78 -7.76 11.99
N VAL A 112 7.89 -7.86 12.98
CA VAL A 112 6.48 -7.43 12.86
C VAL A 112 6.39 -5.93 12.56
N VAL A 113 7.15 -5.10 13.30
CA VAL A 113 7.19 -3.65 13.02
C VAL A 113 7.81 -3.34 11.67
N CYS A 114 8.88 -4.04 11.28
CA CYS A 114 9.48 -3.89 9.95
C CYS A 114 8.50 -4.24 8.83
N ASN A 115 7.69 -5.28 8.98
CA ASN A 115 6.66 -5.65 8.01
C ASN A 115 5.61 -4.54 7.87
N LEU A 116 5.17 -3.94 8.99
CA LEU A 116 4.24 -2.81 8.96
C LEU A 116 4.82 -1.62 8.19
N LEU A 117 6.08 -1.24 8.47
CA LEU A 117 6.76 -0.16 7.76
C LEU A 117 6.95 -0.47 6.26
N GLY A 118 7.35 -1.70 5.93
CA GLY A 118 7.52 -2.15 4.55
C GLY A 118 6.22 -2.08 3.75
N ARG A 119 5.08 -2.42 4.38
CA ARG A 119 3.75 -2.28 3.74
C ARG A 119 3.36 -0.83 3.50
N ILE A 120 3.57 0.05 4.47
CA ILE A 120 3.30 1.48 4.32
C ILE A 120 4.14 2.05 3.16
N ALA A 121 5.42 1.68 3.10
CA ALA A 121 6.31 2.06 2.00
C ALA A 121 5.84 1.49 0.65
N GLY A 122 5.39 0.23 0.61
CA GLY A 122 4.84 -0.40 -0.59
C GLY A 122 3.61 0.35 -1.14
N ILE A 123 2.66 0.70 -0.27
CA ILE A 123 1.48 1.49 -0.66
C ILE A 123 1.89 2.86 -1.22
N TYR A 124 2.88 3.50 -0.60
CA TYR A 124 3.41 4.77 -1.08
C TYR A 124 4.05 4.63 -2.46
N MET A 125 4.88 3.61 -2.66
CA MET A 125 5.56 3.34 -3.93
C MET A 125 4.58 2.96 -5.05
N GLU A 126 3.56 2.16 -4.77
CA GLU A 126 2.55 1.80 -5.76
C GLU A 126 1.74 3.03 -6.23
N ARG A 127 1.44 3.96 -5.32
CA ARG A 127 0.81 5.23 -5.70
C ARG A 127 1.73 6.05 -6.59
N GLN A 128 3.02 6.10 -6.28
CA GLN A 128 3.99 6.82 -7.10
C GLN A 128 4.16 6.17 -8.48
N ALA A 129 4.20 4.84 -8.56
CA ALA A 129 4.32 4.10 -9.82
C ALA A 129 3.10 4.33 -10.73
N ARG A 130 1.88 4.21 -10.20
CA ARG A 130 0.65 4.49 -10.96
C ARG A 130 0.59 5.92 -11.46
N ASN A 131 0.92 6.90 -10.61
CA ASN A 131 0.91 8.31 -11.01
C ASN A 131 2.02 8.64 -12.03
N ALA A 132 3.09 7.86 -12.09
CA ALA A 132 4.10 7.99 -13.13
C ALA A 132 3.56 7.43 -14.45
N GLU A 133 3.00 6.22 -14.43
CA GLU A 133 2.37 5.57 -15.60
C GLU A 133 1.25 6.42 -16.20
N GLU A 134 0.36 6.99 -15.39
CA GLU A 134 -0.74 7.84 -15.86
C GLU A 134 -0.22 9.06 -16.64
N LYS A 135 0.85 9.71 -16.13
CA LYS A 135 1.49 10.84 -16.82
C LYS A 135 2.17 10.44 -18.13
N PHE A 136 2.66 9.20 -18.24
CA PHE A 136 3.22 8.70 -19.50
C PHE A 136 2.12 8.44 -20.54
N MET A 137 0.93 8.01 -20.11
CA MET A 137 -0.19 7.72 -21.00
C MET A 137 -0.93 8.97 -21.48
N GLU A 138 -0.91 10.05 -20.68
CA GLU A 138 -1.52 11.35 -21.04
C GLU A 138 -0.64 12.21 -21.96
N GLN A 139 0.64 11.88 -22.13
CA GLN A 139 1.53 12.60 -23.05
C GLN A 139 1.30 12.16 -24.50
N GLU A 140 1.18 13.12 -25.41
CA GLU A 140 1.28 12.83 -26.85
C GLU A 140 2.69 12.28 -27.13
N LEU A 141 2.76 11.00 -27.50
CA LEU A 141 4.00 10.32 -27.90
C LEU A 141 4.72 11.15 -28.96
N THR A 142 5.77 11.85 -28.55
CA THR A 142 6.57 12.63 -29.49
C THR A 142 7.46 11.66 -30.26
N LEU A 143 7.69 11.91 -31.55
CA LEU A 143 8.60 11.07 -32.37
C LEU A 143 9.98 10.89 -31.73
N LYS A 144 10.40 11.89 -30.95
CA LYS A 144 11.62 11.85 -30.14
C LYS A 144 11.58 10.78 -29.04
N ASP A 145 10.43 10.52 -28.43
CA ASP A 145 10.24 9.46 -27.41
C ASP A 145 10.26 8.06 -28.03
N ILE A 146 9.75 7.94 -29.26
CA ILE A 146 9.83 6.72 -30.08
C ILE A 146 11.29 6.44 -30.48
N GLU A 147 12.07 7.49 -30.78
CA GLU A 147 13.50 7.40 -31.12
C GLU A 147 14.37 6.95 -29.93
N ILE A 148 14.02 7.30 -28.69
CA ILE A 148 14.75 6.82 -27.48
C ILE A 148 14.37 5.40 -27.07
N MET A 149 13.20 4.90 -27.50
CA MET A 149 12.81 3.49 -27.35
C MET A 149 13.38 2.61 -28.48
N ASP A 150 13.93 3.20 -29.53
CA ASP A 150 14.63 2.50 -30.62
C ASP A 150 16.04 2.09 -30.16
N VAL A 151 16.11 0.95 -29.46
CA VAL A 151 17.36 0.41 -28.88
C VAL A 151 18.36 -0.03 -29.96
N ASP A 152 17.91 -0.33 -31.18
CA ASP A 152 18.76 -0.83 -32.28
C ASP A 152 18.97 0.14 -33.44
N SER A 153 18.41 1.36 -33.36
CA SER A 153 18.50 2.39 -34.42
C SER A 153 18.00 1.91 -35.78
N GLY A 154 17.14 0.88 -35.78
CA GLY A 154 16.58 0.26 -36.99
C GLY A 154 15.42 1.06 -37.59
N GLY A 155 14.90 2.07 -36.89
CA GLY A 155 13.75 2.86 -37.32
C GLY A 155 12.43 2.10 -37.20
N SER A 156 12.38 0.99 -36.46
CA SER A 156 11.19 0.19 -36.21
C SER A 156 11.09 -0.22 -34.76
N VAL A 157 9.94 0.01 -34.11
CA VAL A 157 9.68 -0.47 -32.76
C VAL A 157 9.10 -1.88 -32.84
N SER A 158 9.93 -2.91 -32.65
CA SER A 158 9.44 -4.28 -32.50
C SER A 158 9.09 -4.55 -31.04
N MET A 159 7.84 -4.94 -30.77
CA MET A 159 7.50 -5.61 -29.50
C MET A 159 8.27 -6.93 -29.46
N LEU A 160 9.13 -7.09 -28.46
CA LEU A 160 9.64 -8.41 -28.07
C LEU A 160 8.49 -9.31 -27.61
#